data_AF-A0A3R6XC73-F1
#
_entry.id   AF-A0A3R6XC73-F1
#
_cell.length_a   1.000
_cell.length_b   1.000
_cell.length_c   1.000
_cell.angle_alpha   90.00
_cell.angle_beta   90.00
_cell.angle_gamma   90.00
#
_symmetry.space_group_name_H-M   'P 1'
#
loop_
_entity.id
_entity.type
_entity.pdbx_description
1 polymer ?
#
loop_
_entity_poly.entity_id
_entity_poly.type
_entity_poly.pdbx_seq_one_letter_code
_entity_poly.pdbx_strand_id
1 'polypeptide(L)'
;MAVYVICYLASYILARFGHYLISGLLLLAAAGWLYMEDYRKYKNLIHLRGLFSLFWVGGEGLACMKLSNLQTDWSRMTWFCLFLAYIGFWLVFEILVRVYGSGYDGYGRWRSFSGDPKPVFTMICVLTVLSFGCFIAEAVTLGYVPLFLRGVPHAYSEFHLTGVHYFTVSCVLVPSLTVLYIHMRNGRGSEKLLMASLIMTGISLLVPILCVSRFQLVFAVLLAVFTYISLQKMFHPGWLLALFAVLLPFYLILTVARSHNIEYLNGIFEMKRASMPIFISQPYIYIANNYDNFNCLVEALPGHSFGLKGLFPLWALSGLKFFFPQLINFPIYVDKTELTTLTLFYDAYYDFGWIGVLIFSCILGAIAYILVVKLREMRNPLGYLLYAQLAAYLMLSFFTTWFSNTTTWFYLIVTGAMALFYHLRASRW
;
A
#
# COMPACT_ATOMS: atom_id res chain seq x y z
N MET A 1 21.11 8.50 -8.29
CA MET A 1 21.02 7.38 -9.26
C MET A 1 22.31 6.57 -9.43
N ALA A 2 23.47 7.19 -9.67
CA ALA A 2 24.73 6.46 -9.85
C ALA A 2 25.06 5.51 -8.67
N VAL A 3 24.85 5.97 -7.44
CA VAL A 3 25.00 5.15 -6.21
C VAL A 3 24.15 3.88 -6.29
N TYR A 4 22.88 3.99 -6.68
CA TYR A 4 22.00 2.83 -6.83
C TYR A 4 22.52 1.85 -7.88
N VAL A 5 22.90 2.31 -9.07
CA VAL A 5 23.38 1.41 -10.13
C VAL A 5 24.64 0.65 -9.70
N ILE A 6 25.58 1.33 -9.03
CA ILE A 6 26.81 0.72 -8.51
C ILE A 6 26.47 -0.29 -7.41
N CYS A 7 25.65 0.09 -6.42
CA CYS A 7 25.24 -0.79 -5.33
C CYS A 7 24.44 -2.00 -5.83
N TYR A 8 23.58 -1.80 -6.84
CA TYR A 8 22.77 -2.86 -7.43
C TYR A 8 23.64 -3.88 -8.17
N LEU A 9 24.58 -3.40 -9.01
CA LEU A 9 25.52 -4.28 -9.71
C LEU A 9 26.43 -5.03 -8.73
N ALA A 10 26.95 -4.35 -7.72
CA ALA A 10 27.76 -4.98 -6.68
C ALA A 10 26.95 -6.01 -5.89
N SER A 11 25.69 -5.69 -5.55
CA SER A 11 24.77 -6.59 -4.86
C SER A 11 24.45 -7.84 -5.69
N TYR A 12 24.21 -7.68 -6.99
CA TYR A 12 24.04 -8.80 -7.93
C TYR A 12 25.26 -9.72 -7.95
N ILE A 13 26.46 -9.15 -8.09
CA ILE A 13 27.71 -9.93 -8.12
C ILE A 13 27.91 -10.67 -6.79
N LEU A 14 27.75 -9.99 -5.66
CA LEU A 14 27.91 -10.59 -4.33
C LEU A 14 26.91 -11.71 -4.05
N ALA A 15 25.66 -11.55 -4.47
CA ALA A 15 24.65 -12.61 -4.36
C ALA A 15 25.06 -13.85 -5.16
N ARG A 16 25.64 -13.68 -6.36
CA ARG A 16 26.15 -14.80 -7.17
C ARG A 16 27.33 -15.54 -6.55
N PHE A 17 28.08 -14.87 -5.68
CA PHE A 17 29.17 -15.49 -4.90
C PHE A 17 28.71 -15.99 -3.51
N GLY A 18 27.40 -15.97 -3.21
CA GLY A 18 26.86 -16.43 -1.93
C GLY A 18 26.99 -15.45 -0.76
N HIS A 19 27.45 -14.22 -1.01
CA HIS A 19 27.57 -13.15 0.00
C HIS A 19 26.25 -12.38 0.20
N TYR A 20 25.16 -13.11 0.50
CA TYR A 20 23.78 -12.59 0.60
C TYR A 20 23.61 -11.44 1.61
N LEU A 21 24.24 -11.54 2.78
CA LEU A 21 24.10 -10.51 3.82
C LEU A 21 24.67 -9.16 3.36
N ILE A 22 25.84 -9.17 2.71
CA ILE A 22 26.49 -7.97 2.20
C ILE A 22 25.71 -7.42 0.99
N SER A 23 25.26 -8.31 0.11
CA SER A 23 24.39 -7.99 -1.02
C SER A 23 23.12 -7.23 -0.56
N GLY A 24 22.44 -7.72 0.48
CA GLY A 24 21.27 -7.05 1.05
C GLY A 24 21.59 -5.73 1.73
N LEU A 25 22.67 -5.66 2.52
CA LEU A 25 23.10 -4.42 3.18
C LEU A 25 23.44 -3.30 2.18
N LEU A 26 24.05 -3.64 1.04
CA LEU A 26 24.33 -2.66 -0.02
C LEU A 26 23.05 -2.05 -0.62
N LEU A 27 22.03 -2.87 -0.87
CA LEU A 27 20.74 -2.38 -1.39
C LEU A 27 19.99 -1.55 -0.34
N LEU A 28 20.03 -1.97 0.94
CA LEU A 28 19.47 -1.18 2.04
C LEU A 28 20.13 0.20 2.16
N ALA A 29 21.46 0.25 2.05
CA ALA A 29 22.20 1.50 2.04
C ALA A 29 21.83 2.38 0.82
N ALA A 30 21.70 1.77 -0.36
CA ALA A 30 21.25 2.47 -1.56
C ALA A 30 19.83 3.03 -1.42
N ALA A 31 18.89 2.26 -0.86
CA ALA A 31 17.52 2.69 -0.60
C ALA A 31 17.47 3.90 0.34
N GLY A 32 18.24 3.84 1.45
CA GLY A 32 18.38 4.93 2.39
C GLY A 32 19.01 6.18 1.74
N TRP A 33 20.04 6.01 0.93
CA TRP A 33 20.67 7.13 0.20
C TRP A 33 19.69 7.81 -0.75
N LEU A 34 18.98 7.03 -1.58
CA LEU A 34 17.99 7.54 -2.55
C LEU A 34 16.86 8.31 -1.87
N TYR A 35 16.33 7.78 -0.76
CA TYR A 35 15.32 8.47 0.03
C TYR A 35 15.85 9.77 0.62
N MET A 36 17.06 9.74 1.20
CA MET A 36 17.66 10.93 1.82
C MET A 36 18.00 12.01 0.80
N GLU A 37 18.36 11.66 -0.43
CA GLU A 37 18.58 12.59 -1.53
C GLU A 37 17.30 13.39 -1.84
N ASP A 38 16.18 12.68 -2.03
CA ASP A 38 14.88 13.30 -2.26
C ASP A 38 14.37 14.09 -1.05
N TYR A 39 14.54 13.55 0.16
CA TYR A 39 14.13 14.24 1.38
C TYR A 39 14.94 15.52 1.61
N ARG A 40 16.25 15.52 1.33
CA ARG A 40 17.10 16.71 1.45
C ARG A 40 16.68 17.78 0.43
N LYS A 41 16.36 17.38 -0.79
CA LYS A 41 15.96 18.27 -1.88
C LYS A 41 14.58 18.88 -1.66
N TYR A 42 13.59 18.08 -1.29
CA TYR A 42 12.19 18.51 -1.24
C TYR A 42 11.65 18.75 0.17
N LYS A 43 12.37 18.32 1.23
CA LYS A 43 11.93 18.40 2.64
C LYS A 43 10.53 17.81 2.88
N ASN A 44 10.16 16.82 2.06
CA ASN A 44 8.89 16.11 2.12
C ASN A 44 9.14 14.63 2.44
N LEU A 45 8.67 14.16 3.59
CA LEU A 45 8.86 12.78 4.05
C LEU A 45 8.10 11.77 3.19
N ILE A 46 6.95 12.16 2.66
CA ILE A 46 6.09 11.30 1.84
C ILE A 46 6.26 11.60 0.35
N HIS A 47 7.42 12.11 -0.07
CA HIS A 47 7.72 12.30 -1.49
C HIS A 47 7.61 10.95 -2.22
N LEU A 48 6.72 10.84 -3.22
CA LEU A 48 6.37 9.54 -3.82
C LEU A 48 7.58 8.80 -4.40
N ARG A 49 8.51 9.51 -5.06
CA ARG A 49 9.76 8.90 -5.54
C ARG A 49 10.67 8.44 -4.42
N GLY A 50 10.74 9.19 -3.33
CA GLY A 50 11.52 8.83 -2.15
C GLY A 50 10.95 7.59 -1.48
N LEU A 51 9.64 7.56 -1.25
CA LEU A 51 8.94 6.41 -0.66
C LEU A 51 9.13 5.16 -1.52
N PHE A 52 8.86 5.23 -2.82
CA PHE A 52 9.06 4.07 -3.69
C PHE A 52 10.52 3.61 -3.65
N SER A 53 11.49 4.52 -3.70
CA SER A 53 12.92 4.17 -3.58
C SER A 53 13.24 3.45 -2.26
N LEU A 54 12.73 3.94 -1.14
CA LEU A 54 13.01 3.36 0.17
C LEU A 54 12.44 1.96 0.32
N PHE A 55 11.17 1.77 -0.07
CA PHE A 55 10.44 0.54 0.21
C PHE A 55 10.58 -0.53 -0.86
N TRP A 56 10.73 -0.14 -2.13
CA TRP A 56 11.03 -1.08 -3.21
C TRP A 56 12.47 -1.59 -3.08
N VAL A 57 13.46 -0.71 -3.16
CA VAL A 57 14.88 -1.10 -3.07
C VAL A 57 15.23 -1.64 -1.67
N GLY A 58 14.61 -1.10 -0.62
CA GLY A 58 14.80 -1.61 0.74
C GLY A 58 14.20 -3.00 0.92
N GLY A 59 13.04 -3.27 0.32
CA GLY A 59 12.45 -4.60 0.31
C GLY A 59 13.30 -5.61 -0.47
N GLU A 60 13.85 -5.22 -1.63
CA GLU A 60 14.84 -6.02 -2.36
C GLU A 60 16.05 -6.33 -1.47
N GLY A 61 16.59 -5.33 -0.76
CA GLY A 61 17.70 -5.51 0.15
C GLY A 61 17.42 -6.50 1.28
N LEU A 62 16.25 -6.43 1.92
CA LEU A 62 15.84 -7.42 2.92
C LEU A 62 15.73 -8.82 2.31
N ALA A 63 15.17 -8.94 1.12
CA ALA A 63 15.01 -10.23 0.45
C ALA A 63 16.36 -10.84 0.02
N CYS A 64 17.32 -10.01 -0.42
CA CYS A 64 18.68 -10.44 -0.75
C CYS A 64 19.46 -11.01 0.44
N MET A 65 19.06 -10.74 1.70
CA MET A 65 19.74 -11.30 2.88
C MET A 65 19.47 -12.80 3.07
N LYS A 66 18.41 -13.35 2.45
CA LYS A 66 18.07 -14.79 2.45
C LYS A 66 18.08 -15.41 3.86
N LEU A 67 17.36 -14.81 4.81
CA LEU A 67 17.33 -15.25 6.21
C LEU A 67 16.43 -16.47 6.45
N SER A 68 15.58 -16.84 5.49
CA SER A 68 14.77 -18.06 5.50
C SER A 68 15.34 -19.14 4.57
N ASN A 69 15.06 -20.40 4.86
CA ASN A 69 15.39 -21.55 4.02
C ASN A 69 14.51 -21.63 2.76
N LEU A 70 13.36 -20.93 2.74
CA LEU A 70 12.48 -20.85 1.57
C LEU A 70 13.13 -20.06 0.41
N GLN A 71 14.06 -19.17 0.75
CA GLN A 71 14.58 -18.20 -0.21
C GLN A 71 15.78 -18.75 -0.98
N THR A 72 15.63 -18.83 -2.30
CA THR A 72 16.62 -19.39 -3.23
C THR A 72 17.39 -18.32 -3.99
N ASP A 73 18.36 -18.73 -4.81
CA ASP A 73 19.04 -17.80 -5.72
C ASP A 73 18.09 -17.26 -6.77
N TRP A 74 18.06 -15.94 -6.91
CA TRP A 74 17.26 -15.30 -7.95
C TRP A 74 17.85 -15.52 -9.34
N SER A 75 16.96 -15.80 -10.30
CA SER A 75 17.30 -15.86 -11.71
C SER A 75 17.86 -14.53 -12.21
N ARG A 76 18.64 -14.58 -13.30
CA ARG A 76 19.14 -13.36 -13.96
C ARG A 76 18.01 -12.46 -14.43
N MET A 77 16.90 -13.07 -14.87
CA MET A 77 15.72 -12.35 -15.33
C MET A 77 15.01 -11.62 -14.17
N THR A 78 14.99 -12.22 -12.98
CA THR A 78 14.44 -11.61 -11.77
C THR A 78 15.21 -10.35 -11.41
N TRP A 79 16.55 -10.43 -11.33
CA TRP A 79 17.40 -9.25 -11.13
C TRP A 79 17.14 -8.18 -12.21
N PHE A 80 17.08 -8.58 -13.48
CA PHE A 80 16.79 -7.63 -14.55
C PHE A 80 15.43 -6.93 -14.40
N CYS A 81 14.38 -7.67 -14.04
CA CYS A 81 13.04 -7.10 -13.85
C CYS A 81 12.96 -6.17 -12.63
N LEU A 82 13.56 -6.56 -11.51
CA LEU A 82 13.61 -5.72 -10.29
C LEU A 82 14.35 -4.41 -10.55
N PHE A 83 15.48 -4.48 -11.28
CA PHE A 83 16.20 -3.29 -11.74
C PHE A 83 15.35 -2.40 -12.65
N LEU A 84 14.69 -2.98 -13.65
CA LEU A 84 13.81 -2.24 -14.57
C LEU A 84 12.61 -1.61 -13.83
N ALA A 85 12.05 -2.30 -12.85
CA ALA A 85 10.93 -1.82 -12.03
C ALA A 85 11.29 -0.53 -11.29
N TYR A 86 12.53 -0.38 -10.82
CA TYR A 86 12.97 0.87 -10.20
C TYR A 86 13.43 1.92 -11.22
N ILE A 87 14.24 1.52 -12.20
CA ILE A 87 14.82 2.41 -13.22
C ILE A 87 13.73 3.11 -14.04
N GLY A 88 12.71 2.38 -14.51
CA GLY A 88 11.63 2.94 -15.32
C GLY A 88 10.91 4.08 -14.60
N PHE A 89 10.50 3.81 -13.36
CA PHE A 89 9.85 4.76 -12.46
C PHE A 89 10.74 6.00 -12.25
N TRP A 90 12.00 5.78 -11.87
CA TRP A 90 12.92 6.86 -11.54
C TRP A 90 13.22 7.74 -12.76
N LEU A 91 13.50 7.13 -13.91
CA LEU A 91 13.83 7.83 -15.15
C LEU A 91 12.66 8.69 -15.62
N VAL A 92 11.45 8.15 -15.70
CA VAL A 92 10.29 8.93 -16.15
C VAL A 92 10.01 10.08 -15.19
N PHE A 93 10.05 9.83 -13.88
CA PHE A 93 9.87 10.88 -12.90
C PHE A 93 10.93 11.98 -13.06
N GLU A 94 12.21 11.62 -13.19
CA GLU A 94 13.31 12.58 -13.32
C GLU A 94 13.24 13.36 -14.65
N ILE A 95 12.91 12.69 -15.77
CA ILE A 95 12.72 13.35 -17.06
C ILE A 95 11.61 14.40 -16.95
N LEU A 96 10.47 14.06 -16.36
CA LEU A 96 9.36 14.99 -16.19
C LEU A 96 9.73 16.16 -15.26
N VAL A 97 10.48 15.91 -14.19
CA VAL A 97 11.03 16.99 -13.34
C VAL A 97 11.94 17.94 -14.12
N ARG A 98 12.78 17.41 -15.02
CA ARG A 98 13.69 18.25 -15.83
C ARG A 98 12.97 19.04 -16.91
N VAL A 99 11.93 18.47 -17.51
CA VAL A 99 11.17 19.10 -18.60
C VAL A 99 10.17 20.14 -18.07
N TYR A 100 9.43 19.79 -17.02
CA TYR A 100 8.29 20.59 -16.53
C TYR A 100 8.55 21.27 -15.18
N GLY A 101 9.71 21.02 -14.57
CA GLY A 101 10.09 21.56 -13.26
C GLY A 101 9.63 20.69 -12.10
N SER A 102 10.18 20.96 -10.93
CA SER A 102 9.96 20.14 -9.74
C SER A 102 8.67 20.49 -8.98
N GLY A 103 8.05 21.63 -9.28
CA GLY A 103 6.94 22.18 -8.48
C GLY A 103 7.36 22.69 -7.09
N TYR A 104 8.66 22.58 -6.75
CA TYR A 104 9.25 23.04 -5.48
C TYR A 104 10.07 24.33 -5.63
N ASP A 105 10.25 24.83 -6.84
CA ASP A 105 11.13 25.97 -7.17
C ASP A 105 10.57 27.34 -6.70
N GLY A 106 9.43 27.36 -6.00
CA GLY A 106 8.87 28.54 -5.35
C GLY A 106 8.58 28.30 -3.86
N TYR A 107 9.52 28.68 -2.99
CA TYR A 107 9.42 28.61 -1.52
C TYR A 107 8.17 29.31 -0.94
N GLY A 108 7.51 30.19 -1.70
CA GLY A 108 6.32 30.95 -1.28
C GLY A 108 4.96 30.31 -1.57
N ARG A 109 4.90 29.12 -2.20
CA ARG A 109 3.62 28.54 -2.68
C ARG A 109 3.02 27.44 -1.80
N TRP A 110 3.39 27.36 -0.52
CA TRP A 110 2.66 26.51 0.43
C TRP A 110 1.38 27.21 0.83
N ARG A 111 0.27 26.94 0.13
CA ARG A 111 -1.06 27.34 0.57
C ARG A 111 -1.49 26.41 1.69
N SER A 112 -1.78 26.94 2.87
CA SER A 112 -2.58 26.18 3.84
C SER A 112 -3.90 25.86 3.15
N PHE A 113 -4.17 24.60 2.90
CA PHE A 113 -5.38 24.21 2.20
C PHE A 113 -6.59 24.65 3.01
N SER A 114 -7.39 25.58 2.49
CA SER A 114 -8.66 25.99 3.07
C SER A 114 -9.78 25.66 2.10
N GLY A 115 -10.65 24.72 2.47
CA GLY A 115 -11.86 24.42 1.73
C GLY A 115 -13.06 24.28 2.66
N ASP A 116 -14.27 24.18 2.12
CA ASP A 116 -15.49 23.98 2.91
C ASP A 116 -15.46 22.61 3.61
N PRO A 117 -15.50 22.55 4.96
CA PRO A 117 -15.50 21.29 5.70
C PRO A 117 -16.85 20.55 5.64
N LYS A 118 -17.96 21.21 5.28
CA LYS A 118 -19.31 20.59 5.33
C LYS A 118 -19.49 19.39 4.40
N PRO A 119 -19.05 19.42 3.12
CA PRO A 119 -19.17 18.26 2.24
C PRO A 119 -18.32 17.09 2.74
N VAL A 120 -17.13 17.35 3.30
CA VAL A 120 -16.25 16.31 3.87
C VAL A 120 -16.89 15.65 5.08
N PHE A 121 -17.54 16.42 5.95
CA PHE A 121 -18.33 15.85 7.05
C PHE A 121 -19.46 14.94 6.55
N THR A 122 -20.15 15.36 5.48
CA THR A 122 -21.21 14.55 4.87
C THR A 122 -20.64 13.23 4.32
N MET A 123 -19.47 13.26 3.68
CA MET A 123 -18.78 12.05 3.21
C MET A 123 -18.43 11.11 4.36
N ILE A 124 -17.91 11.64 5.49
CA ILE A 124 -17.63 10.85 6.70
C ILE A 124 -18.89 10.12 7.16
N CYS A 125 -20.01 10.84 7.32
CA CYS A 125 -21.27 10.23 7.76
C CYS A 125 -21.77 9.17 6.78
N VAL A 126 -21.81 9.49 5.48
CA VAL A 126 -22.31 8.56 4.45
C VAL A 126 -21.46 7.30 4.38
N LEU A 127 -20.12 7.43 4.36
CA LEU A 127 -19.24 6.27 4.31
C LEU A 127 -19.32 5.43 5.58
N THR A 128 -19.35 6.04 6.76
CA THR A 128 -19.48 5.28 8.01
C THR A 128 -20.80 4.52 8.05
N VAL A 129 -21.93 5.17 7.77
CA VAL A 129 -23.26 4.54 7.80
C VAL A 129 -23.35 3.43 6.74
N LEU A 130 -22.85 3.67 5.53
CA LEU A 130 -22.87 2.68 4.47
C LEU A 130 -21.99 1.48 4.81
N SER A 131 -20.73 1.71 5.22
CA SER A 131 -19.78 0.63 5.54
C SER A 131 -20.26 -0.21 6.73
N PHE A 132 -20.76 0.44 7.79
CA PHE A 132 -21.27 -0.25 8.96
C PHE A 132 -22.60 -0.98 8.68
N GLY A 133 -23.48 -0.39 7.86
CA GLY A 133 -24.71 -1.04 7.40
C GLY A 133 -24.43 -2.29 6.57
N CYS A 134 -23.47 -2.22 5.63
CA CYS A 134 -23.01 -3.37 4.86
C CYS A 134 -22.40 -4.45 5.77
N PHE A 135 -21.58 -4.07 6.75
CA PHE A 135 -21.06 -5.01 7.75
C PHE A 135 -22.17 -5.73 8.51
N ILE A 136 -23.19 -5.00 8.98
CA ILE A 136 -24.35 -5.62 9.67
C ILE A 136 -25.07 -6.58 8.74
N ALA A 137 -25.30 -6.19 7.47
CA ALA A 137 -25.94 -7.06 6.50
C ALA A 137 -25.14 -8.36 6.27
N GLU A 138 -23.81 -8.27 6.17
CA GLU A 138 -22.93 -9.44 6.09
C GLU A 138 -23.02 -10.31 7.34
N ALA A 139 -22.97 -9.71 8.53
CA ALA A 139 -23.07 -10.45 9.80
C ALA A 139 -24.41 -11.17 9.96
N VAL A 140 -25.52 -10.54 9.57
CA VAL A 140 -26.87 -11.12 9.63
C VAL A 140 -27.03 -12.25 8.62
N THR A 141 -26.55 -12.07 7.39
CA THR A 141 -26.70 -13.06 6.31
C THR A 141 -25.79 -14.28 6.48
N LEU A 142 -24.55 -14.07 6.92
CA LEU A 142 -23.60 -15.15 7.19
C LEU A 142 -23.84 -15.79 8.57
N GLY A 143 -24.59 -15.12 9.45
CA GLY A 143 -25.00 -15.64 10.76
C GLY A 143 -23.91 -15.58 11.84
N TYR A 144 -22.82 -14.86 11.60
CA TYR A 144 -21.71 -14.74 12.55
C TYR A 144 -20.96 -13.42 12.43
N VAL A 145 -20.18 -13.09 13.46
CA VAL A 145 -19.19 -12.00 13.45
C VAL A 145 -17.80 -12.60 13.63
N PRO A 146 -16.83 -12.33 12.72
CA PRO A 146 -15.52 -12.99 12.74
C PRO A 146 -14.80 -12.92 14.09
N LEU A 147 -14.89 -11.79 14.80
CA LEU A 147 -14.24 -11.59 16.11
C LEU A 147 -14.70 -12.57 17.19
N PHE A 148 -15.97 -13.03 17.15
CA PHE A 148 -16.54 -13.89 18.19
C PHE A 148 -16.43 -15.38 17.89
N LEU A 149 -16.02 -15.76 16.68
CA LEU A 149 -15.75 -17.15 16.31
C LEU A 149 -14.41 -17.61 16.85
N ARG A 150 -14.40 -18.74 17.56
CA ARG A 150 -13.18 -19.41 18.04
C ARG A 150 -12.96 -20.70 17.28
N GLY A 151 -11.69 -21.02 16.99
CA GLY A 151 -11.30 -22.28 16.37
C GLY A 151 -11.33 -22.34 14.84
N VAL A 152 -11.69 -21.25 14.16
CA VAL A 152 -11.67 -21.16 12.69
C VAL A 152 -10.57 -20.18 12.23
N PRO A 153 -9.37 -20.66 11.84
CA PRO A 153 -8.22 -19.80 11.51
C PRO A 153 -8.44 -18.87 10.30
N HIS A 154 -9.49 -19.14 9.50
CA HIS A 154 -9.85 -18.46 8.25
C HIS A 154 -11.23 -17.77 8.28
N ALA A 155 -11.80 -17.53 9.47
CA ALA A 155 -13.15 -16.95 9.61
C ALA A 155 -13.35 -15.62 8.86
N TYR A 156 -12.30 -14.79 8.75
CA TYR A 156 -12.35 -13.54 8.00
C TYR A 156 -12.30 -13.75 6.48
N SER A 157 -11.48 -14.67 5.96
CA SER A 157 -11.39 -14.89 4.51
C SER A 157 -12.70 -15.42 3.92
N GLU A 158 -13.51 -16.09 4.72
CA GLU A 158 -14.84 -16.57 4.34
C GLU A 158 -15.94 -15.53 4.62
N PHE A 159 -15.65 -14.50 5.42
CA PHE A 159 -16.59 -13.43 5.75
C PHE A 159 -16.63 -12.36 4.67
N HIS A 160 -17.34 -12.65 3.59
CA HIS A 160 -17.64 -11.65 2.57
C HIS A 160 -18.89 -12.03 1.79
N LEU A 161 -19.80 -11.07 1.62
CA LEU A 161 -20.79 -11.14 0.55
C LEU A 161 -20.20 -10.53 -0.71
N THR A 162 -20.29 -11.25 -1.83
CA THR A 162 -19.76 -10.75 -3.10
C THR A 162 -20.39 -9.40 -3.45
N GLY A 163 -19.55 -8.40 -3.72
CA GLY A 163 -19.97 -7.04 -4.06
C GLY A 163 -20.21 -6.17 -2.83
N VAL A 164 -20.96 -6.65 -1.85
CA VAL A 164 -21.27 -5.90 -0.61
C VAL A 164 -20.02 -5.62 0.20
N HIS A 165 -19.10 -6.60 0.29
CA HIS A 165 -17.90 -6.46 1.09
C HIS A 165 -17.03 -5.27 0.69
N TYR A 166 -17.03 -4.86 -0.60
CA TYR A 166 -16.28 -3.68 -1.05
C TYR A 166 -16.75 -2.38 -0.36
N PHE A 167 -18.04 -2.28 -0.06
CA PHE A 167 -18.60 -1.18 0.72
C PHE A 167 -18.24 -1.30 2.20
N THR A 168 -18.29 -2.50 2.79
CA THR A 168 -17.86 -2.76 4.17
C THR A 168 -16.43 -2.28 4.41
N VAL A 169 -15.51 -2.59 3.48
CA VAL A 169 -14.09 -2.28 3.63
C VAL A 169 -13.74 -0.83 3.26
N SER A 170 -14.69 -0.05 2.71
CA SER A 170 -14.50 1.38 2.43
C SER A 170 -14.39 2.23 3.70
N CYS A 171 -14.70 1.65 4.87
CA CYS A 171 -14.46 2.24 6.18
C CYS A 171 -13.02 2.73 6.40
N VAL A 172 -12.03 2.15 5.68
CA VAL A 172 -10.62 2.55 5.78
C VAL A 172 -10.33 3.98 5.31
N LEU A 173 -11.23 4.58 4.51
CA LEU A 173 -11.07 5.95 4.00
C LEU A 173 -11.48 7.00 5.03
N VAL A 174 -12.35 6.65 5.98
CA VAL A 174 -12.95 7.60 6.94
C VAL A 174 -11.91 8.29 7.82
N PRO A 175 -10.91 7.61 8.41
CA PRO A 175 -9.91 8.28 9.24
C PRO A 175 -9.13 9.39 8.50
N SER A 176 -8.81 9.18 7.22
CA SER A 176 -8.16 10.20 6.38
C SER A 176 -9.09 11.38 6.09
N LEU A 177 -10.38 11.12 5.80
CA LEU A 177 -11.37 12.18 5.64
C LEU A 177 -11.56 12.99 6.92
N THR A 178 -11.51 12.36 8.09
CA THR A 178 -11.58 13.04 9.39
C THR A 178 -10.37 13.94 9.61
N VAL A 179 -9.16 13.50 9.23
CA VAL A 179 -7.96 14.35 9.25
C VAL A 179 -8.14 15.58 8.36
N LEU A 180 -8.65 15.40 7.13
CA LEU A 180 -8.96 16.51 6.23
C LEU A 180 -9.99 17.46 6.85
N TYR A 181 -11.08 16.92 7.41
CA TYR A 181 -12.12 17.69 8.06
C TYR A 181 -11.58 18.53 9.22
N ILE A 182 -10.78 17.93 10.11
CA ILE A 182 -10.17 18.62 11.26
C ILE A 182 -9.24 19.74 10.79
N HIS A 183 -8.41 19.47 9.78
CA HIS A 183 -7.50 20.47 9.23
C HIS A 183 -8.27 21.64 8.59
N MET A 184 -9.27 21.36 7.76
CA MET A 184 -10.10 22.37 7.10
C MET A 184 -10.93 23.19 8.09
N ARG A 185 -11.34 22.58 9.21
CA ARG A 185 -12.02 23.28 10.31
C ARG A 185 -11.12 24.37 10.92
N ASN A 186 -9.81 24.13 11.01
CA ASN A 186 -8.81 25.06 11.58
C ASN A 186 -9.28 25.73 12.89
N GLY A 187 -9.89 24.94 13.80
CA GLY A 187 -10.44 25.42 15.08
C GLY A 187 -11.78 26.17 15.01
N ARG A 188 -12.33 26.45 13.83
CA ARG A 188 -13.58 27.20 13.62
C ARG A 188 -14.77 26.25 13.39
N GLY A 189 -15.90 26.46 14.06
CA GLY A 189 -17.13 25.68 13.85
C GLY A 189 -17.59 24.90 15.07
N SER A 190 -18.65 24.09 14.94
CA SER A 190 -19.30 23.42 16.08
C SER A 190 -18.48 22.26 16.66
N GLU A 191 -18.21 22.29 17.97
CA GLU A 191 -17.59 21.18 18.70
C GLU A 191 -18.43 19.90 18.63
N LYS A 192 -19.76 20.03 18.56
CA LYS A 192 -20.66 18.89 18.39
C LYS A 192 -20.40 18.15 17.08
N LEU A 193 -20.15 18.88 15.99
CA LEU A 193 -19.82 18.27 14.68
C LEU A 193 -18.43 17.62 14.68
N LEU A 194 -17.46 18.21 15.39
CA LEU A 194 -16.16 17.55 15.61
C LEU A 194 -16.34 16.24 16.36
N MET A 195 -17.03 16.27 17.50
CA MET A 195 -17.29 15.06 18.29
C MET A 195 -18.01 14.00 17.45
N ALA A 196 -19.02 14.40 16.67
CA ALA A 196 -19.71 13.49 15.75
C ALA A 196 -18.76 12.87 14.72
N SER A 197 -17.84 13.65 14.12
CA SER A 197 -16.86 13.12 13.16
C SER A 197 -15.89 12.11 13.81
N LEU A 198 -15.50 12.34 15.06
CA LEU A 198 -14.65 11.44 15.83
C LEU A 198 -15.39 10.14 16.18
N ILE A 199 -16.65 10.23 16.59
CA ILE A 199 -17.51 9.06 16.84
C ILE A 199 -17.68 8.24 15.56
N MET A 200 -17.98 8.89 14.43
CA MET A 200 -18.11 8.22 13.13
C MET A 200 -16.81 7.55 12.69
N THR A 201 -15.66 8.14 13.02
CA THR A 201 -14.35 7.53 12.79
C THR A 201 -14.14 6.30 13.67
N GLY A 202 -14.51 6.39 14.96
CA GLY A 202 -14.48 5.27 15.88
C GLY A 202 -15.33 4.09 15.40
N ILE A 203 -16.57 4.35 14.97
CA ILE A 203 -17.45 3.34 14.36
C ILE A 203 -16.81 2.74 13.11
N SER A 204 -16.21 3.56 12.25
CA SER A 204 -15.53 3.09 11.05
C SER A 204 -14.35 2.17 11.37
N LEU A 205 -13.58 2.47 12.43
CA LEU A 205 -12.46 1.64 12.89
C LEU A 205 -12.91 0.37 13.63
N LEU A 206 -14.14 0.32 14.14
CA LEU A 206 -14.71 -0.90 14.71
C LEU A 206 -14.93 -1.97 13.63
N VAL A 207 -15.30 -1.60 12.41
CA VAL A 207 -15.51 -2.57 11.30
C VAL A 207 -14.30 -3.48 11.09
N PRO A 208 -13.07 -2.99 10.81
CA PRO A 208 -11.92 -3.86 10.63
C PRO A 208 -11.54 -4.63 11.90
N ILE A 209 -11.84 -4.13 13.10
CA ILE A 209 -11.63 -4.86 14.36
C ILE A 209 -12.60 -6.05 14.46
N LEU A 210 -13.88 -5.84 14.19
CA LEU A 210 -14.93 -6.87 14.21
C LEU A 210 -14.73 -7.91 13.11
N CYS A 211 -14.22 -7.49 11.95
CA CYS A 211 -13.78 -8.38 10.88
C CYS A 211 -12.44 -9.09 11.19
N VAL A 212 -11.69 -8.68 12.22
CA VAL A 212 -10.33 -9.17 12.50
C VAL A 212 -9.35 -8.90 11.33
N SER A 213 -9.61 -7.83 10.58
CA SER A 213 -8.84 -7.42 9.39
C SER A 213 -7.68 -6.49 9.78
N ARG A 214 -6.56 -7.10 10.18
CA ARG A 214 -5.32 -6.40 10.57
C ARG A 214 -4.83 -5.42 9.50
N PHE A 215 -4.85 -5.87 8.26
CA PHE A 215 -4.39 -5.06 7.13
C PHE A 215 -5.25 -3.82 6.93
N GLN A 216 -6.58 -3.94 6.98
CA GLN A 216 -7.47 -2.78 6.83
C GLN A 216 -7.27 -1.76 7.95
N LEU A 217 -7.09 -2.22 9.20
CA LEU A 217 -6.80 -1.34 10.31
C LEU A 217 -5.49 -0.56 10.11
N VAL A 218 -4.39 -1.27 9.79
CA VAL A 218 -3.08 -0.66 9.52
C VAL A 218 -3.18 0.30 8.34
N PHE A 219 -3.87 -0.10 7.27
CA PHE A 219 -4.04 0.70 6.08
C PHE A 219 -4.85 1.98 6.37
N ALA A 220 -5.93 1.90 7.15
CA ALA A 220 -6.73 3.07 7.54
C ALA A 220 -5.91 4.09 8.34
N VAL A 221 -5.11 3.63 9.31
CA VAL A 221 -4.23 4.50 10.09
C VAL A 221 -3.13 5.09 9.22
N LEU A 222 -2.53 4.29 8.34
CA LEU A 222 -1.50 4.74 7.40
C LEU A 222 -2.02 5.86 6.50
N LEU A 223 -3.22 5.69 5.92
CA LEU A 223 -3.86 6.73 5.11
C LEU A 223 -4.08 8.02 5.90
N ALA A 224 -4.57 7.93 7.13
CA ALA A 224 -4.77 9.10 8.00
C ALA A 224 -3.45 9.85 8.26
N VAL A 225 -2.38 9.12 8.55
CA VAL A 225 -1.04 9.68 8.80
C VAL A 225 -0.47 10.34 7.55
N PHE A 226 -0.53 9.67 6.40
CA PHE A 226 -0.04 10.24 5.14
C PHE A 226 -0.82 11.48 4.74
N THR A 227 -2.13 11.47 4.95
CA THR A 227 -2.97 12.65 4.76
C THR A 227 -2.54 13.78 5.69
N TYR A 228 -2.33 13.49 6.97
CA TYR A 228 -1.85 14.49 7.93
C TYR A 228 -0.50 15.07 7.52
N ILE A 229 0.49 14.24 7.20
CA ILE A 229 1.82 14.69 6.76
C ILE A 229 1.71 15.56 5.51
N SER A 230 0.85 15.18 4.54
CA SER A 230 0.65 15.92 3.30
C SER A 230 0.09 17.34 3.51
N LEU A 231 -0.64 17.55 4.62
CA LEU A 231 -1.24 18.82 5.02
C LEU A 231 -0.33 19.67 5.90
N GLN A 232 0.84 19.17 6.33
CA GLN A 232 1.77 19.91 7.18
C GLN A 232 2.89 20.55 6.36
N LYS A 233 3.27 21.79 6.71
CA LYS A 233 4.36 22.51 6.06
C LYS A 233 5.73 21.96 6.45
N MET A 234 5.86 21.60 7.74
CA MET A 234 7.04 20.98 8.31
C MET A 234 6.57 19.88 9.25
N PHE A 235 7.02 18.65 8.99
CA PHE A 235 6.70 17.52 9.84
C PHE A 235 7.97 17.07 10.57
N HIS A 236 7.90 16.99 11.89
CA HIS A 236 9.00 16.46 12.69
C HIS A 236 8.99 14.92 12.62
N PRO A 237 10.08 14.27 12.14
CA PRO A 237 10.14 12.81 12.02
C PRO A 237 9.87 12.04 13.33
N GLY A 238 10.05 12.67 14.49
CA GLY A 238 9.72 12.08 15.80
C GLY A 238 8.25 11.65 15.94
N TRP A 239 7.32 12.26 15.21
CA TRP A 239 5.92 11.83 15.19
C TRP A 239 5.70 10.50 14.46
N LEU A 240 6.59 10.11 13.53
CA LEU A 240 6.57 8.76 12.96
C LEU A 240 6.96 7.72 14.02
N LEU A 241 7.92 8.04 14.90
CA LEU A 241 8.28 7.16 16.02
C LEU A 241 7.11 6.99 17.00
N ALA A 242 6.39 8.09 17.31
CA ALA A 242 5.19 8.04 18.13
C ALA A 242 4.09 7.18 17.48
N LEU A 243 3.90 7.28 16.16
CA LEU A 243 2.96 6.43 15.44
C LEU A 243 3.35 4.95 15.50
N PHE A 244 4.63 4.61 15.27
CA PHE A 244 5.12 3.25 15.41
C PHE A 244 4.90 2.70 16.82
N ALA A 245 5.11 3.54 17.85
CA ALA A 245 4.86 3.18 19.23
C ALA A 245 3.37 2.89 19.53
N VAL A 246 2.45 3.48 18.78
CA VAL A 246 1.00 3.21 18.90
C VAL A 246 0.59 1.99 18.06
N LEU A 247 1.07 1.87 16.82
CA LEU A 247 0.71 0.76 15.92
C LEU A 247 1.27 -0.59 16.35
N LEU A 248 2.48 -0.60 16.94
CA LEU A 248 3.15 -1.83 17.36
C LEU A 248 2.36 -2.60 18.43
N PRO A 249 1.86 -1.99 19.53
CA PRO A 249 0.96 -2.66 20.48
C PRO A 249 -0.29 -3.24 19.83
N PHE A 250 -0.97 -2.52 18.94
CA PHE A 250 -2.15 -3.02 18.25
C PHE A 250 -1.83 -4.23 17.36
N TYR A 251 -0.70 -4.18 16.63
CA TYR A 251 -0.22 -5.33 15.85
C TYR A 251 0.06 -6.54 16.74
N LEU A 252 0.75 -6.34 17.88
CA LEU A 252 1.07 -7.40 18.83
C LEU A 252 -0.17 -8.02 19.46
N ILE A 253 -1.13 -7.20 19.90
CA ILE A 253 -2.41 -7.65 20.48
C ILE A 253 -3.20 -8.49 19.48
N LEU A 254 -3.33 -8.01 18.23
CA LEU A 254 -4.04 -8.76 17.19
C LEU A 254 -3.30 -10.04 16.77
N THR A 255 -1.98 -10.10 16.96
CA THR A 255 -1.18 -11.30 16.71
C THR A 255 -1.39 -12.35 17.80
N VAL A 256 -1.41 -11.93 19.08
CA VAL A 256 -1.70 -12.80 20.23
C VAL A 256 -3.15 -13.31 20.21
N ALA A 257 -4.11 -12.43 19.86
CA ALA A 257 -5.53 -12.79 19.80
C ALA A 257 -5.85 -13.90 18.79
N ARG A 258 -4.96 -14.16 17.82
CA ARG A 258 -5.17 -15.17 16.76
C ARG A 258 -4.73 -16.58 17.15
N SER A 259 -4.24 -16.81 18.37
CA SER A 259 -3.89 -18.14 18.90
C SER A 259 -3.09 -19.04 17.93
N HIS A 260 -2.14 -18.49 17.17
CA HIS A 260 -1.25 -19.31 16.35
C HIS A 260 -0.15 -19.86 17.27
N ASN A 261 0.04 -21.18 17.26
CA ASN A 261 1.17 -21.78 17.97
C ASN A 261 2.48 -21.25 17.36
N ILE A 262 3.42 -20.78 18.20
CA ILE A 262 4.70 -20.21 17.74
C ILE A 262 5.48 -21.25 16.93
N GLU A 263 5.38 -22.52 17.31
CA GLU A 263 5.97 -23.64 16.57
C GLU A 263 5.42 -23.76 15.15
N TYR A 264 4.10 -23.55 14.98
CA TYR A 264 3.47 -23.56 13.66
C TYR A 264 3.96 -22.41 12.79
N LEU A 265 4.06 -21.19 13.33
CA LEU A 265 4.56 -20.03 12.58
C LEU A 265 6.04 -20.19 12.20
N ASN A 266 6.87 -20.72 13.10
CA ASN A 266 8.27 -21.02 12.80
C ASN A 266 8.39 -22.11 11.72
N GLY A 267 7.49 -23.09 11.72
CA GLY A 267 7.37 -24.09 10.66
C GLY A 267 6.91 -23.51 9.32
N ILE A 268 6.11 -22.43 9.31
CA ILE A 268 5.77 -21.71 8.07
C ILE A 268 6.97 -20.92 7.57
N PHE A 269 7.62 -20.13 8.42
CA PHE A 269 8.64 -19.17 7.99
C PHE A 269 10.00 -19.80 7.69
N GLU A 270 10.30 -20.96 8.29
CA GLU A 270 11.53 -21.75 8.07
C GLU A 270 12.81 -20.90 8.16
N MET A 271 12.90 -20.05 9.17
CA MET A 271 14.06 -19.17 9.36
C MET A 271 15.34 -19.99 9.57
N LYS A 272 16.44 -19.60 8.91
CA LYS A 272 17.77 -20.26 9.06
C LYS A 272 18.26 -20.27 10.52
N ARG A 273 17.89 -19.24 11.28
CA ARG A 273 18.12 -19.17 12.73
C ARG A 273 16.79 -19.33 13.47
N ALA A 274 16.54 -20.52 14.00
CA ALA A 274 15.33 -20.85 14.76
C ALA A 274 15.16 -20.00 16.03
N SER A 275 16.24 -19.49 16.61
CA SER A 275 16.20 -18.58 17.77
C SER A 275 15.83 -17.13 17.43
N MET A 276 15.58 -16.81 16.15
CA MET A 276 15.16 -15.47 15.77
C MET A 276 13.78 -15.16 16.36
N PRO A 277 13.60 -14.04 17.08
CA PRO A 277 12.32 -13.71 17.68
C PRO A 277 11.20 -13.55 16.64
N ILE A 278 9.99 -13.99 16.98
CA ILE A 278 8.82 -13.98 16.08
C ILE A 278 8.49 -12.57 15.55
N PHE A 279 8.69 -11.55 16.39
CA PHE A 279 8.44 -10.16 16.02
C PHE A 279 9.46 -9.60 15.01
N ILE A 280 10.55 -10.32 14.73
CA ILE A 280 11.52 -10.00 13.67
C ILE A 280 11.27 -10.89 12.45
N SER A 281 11.14 -12.20 12.66
CA SER A 281 10.97 -13.15 11.55
C SER A 281 9.67 -12.91 10.78
N GLN A 282 8.59 -12.57 11.48
CA GLN A 282 7.29 -12.35 10.86
C GLN A 282 7.29 -11.09 9.95
N PRO A 283 7.65 -9.87 10.39
CA PRO A 283 7.73 -8.74 9.46
C PRO A 283 8.74 -8.96 8.33
N TYR A 284 9.87 -9.62 8.63
CA TYR A 284 10.89 -9.93 7.62
C TYR A 284 10.30 -10.76 6.48
N ILE A 285 9.72 -11.92 6.79
CA ILE A 285 9.25 -12.86 5.76
C ILE A 285 8.10 -12.26 4.94
N TYR A 286 7.19 -11.49 5.58
CA TYR A 286 6.12 -10.78 4.87
C TYR A 286 6.60 -9.65 3.95
N ILE A 287 7.87 -9.24 4.03
CA ILE A 287 8.49 -8.31 3.08
C ILE A 287 9.32 -9.09 2.06
N ALA A 288 10.20 -9.98 2.54
CA ALA A 288 11.23 -10.64 1.78
C ALA A 288 10.66 -11.68 0.80
N ASN A 289 9.72 -12.50 1.26
CA ASN A 289 9.20 -13.66 0.50
C ASN A 289 8.49 -13.24 -0.79
N ASN A 290 7.99 -12.01 -0.87
CA ASN A 290 7.29 -11.52 -2.06
C ASN A 290 8.20 -11.47 -3.28
N TYR A 291 9.48 -11.14 -3.07
CA TYR A 291 10.48 -11.11 -4.14
C TYR A 291 10.88 -12.52 -4.55
N ASP A 292 10.86 -13.48 -3.62
CA ASP A 292 11.06 -14.90 -3.91
C ASP A 292 9.87 -15.50 -4.67
N ASN A 293 8.63 -15.17 -4.28
CA ASN A 293 7.42 -15.47 -5.05
C ASN A 293 7.49 -14.89 -6.48
N PHE A 294 8.01 -13.67 -6.63
CA PHE A 294 8.25 -13.09 -7.95
C PHE A 294 9.32 -13.87 -8.73
N ASN A 295 10.38 -14.38 -8.09
CA ASN A 295 11.34 -15.28 -8.72
C ASN A 295 10.69 -16.59 -9.18
N CYS A 296 9.85 -17.21 -8.34
CA CYS A 296 9.11 -18.42 -8.70
C CYS A 296 8.23 -18.20 -9.92
N LEU A 297 7.55 -17.05 -10.01
CA LEU A 297 6.80 -16.66 -11.20
C LEU A 297 7.72 -16.56 -12.43
N VAL A 298 8.84 -15.83 -12.30
CA VAL A 298 9.77 -15.61 -13.42
C VAL A 298 10.31 -16.92 -13.99
N GLU A 299 10.57 -17.91 -13.12
CA GLU A 299 11.13 -19.20 -13.51
C GLU A 299 10.08 -20.21 -14.02
N ALA A 300 8.89 -20.21 -13.42
CA ALA A 300 7.89 -21.27 -13.66
C ALA A 300 6.76 -20.88 -14.62
N LEU A 301 6.65 -19.61 -15.03
CA LEU A 301 5.56 -19.16 -15.89
C LEU A 301 5.66 -19.77 -17.31
N PRO A 302 4.70 -20.60 -17.75
CA PRO A 302 4.75 -21.24 -19.07
C PRO A 302 4.38 -20.30 -20.21
N GLY A 303 3.61 -19.24 -19.92
CA GLY A 303 3.14 -18.29 -20.91
C GLY A 303 2.47 -17.09 -20.27
N HIS A 304 2.42 -15.99 -21.02
CA HIS A 304 1.89 -14.71 -20.57
C HIS A 304 0.36 -14.63 -20.72
N SER A 305 -0.31 -13.93 -19.78
CA SER A 305 -1.77 -13.74 -19.80
C SER A 305 -2.26 -12.54 -20.61
N PHE A 306 -1.35 -11.77 -21.22
CA PHE A 306 -1.64 -10.67 -22.15
C PHE A 306 -2.64 -9.62 -21.62
N GLY A 307 -2.60 -9.33 -20.32
CA GLY A 307 -3.38 -8.27 -19.68
C GLY A 307 -4.59 -8.78 -18.90
N LEU A 308 -4.97 -10.06 -19.05
CA LEU A 308 -6.13 -10.61 -18.36
C LEU A 308 -5.99 -10.55 -16.83
N LYS A 309 -4.77 -10.70 -16.32
CA LYS A 309 -4.53 -10.71 -14.88
C LYS A 309 -4.54 -9.31 -14.28
N GLY A 310 -3.86 -8.36 -14.91
CA GLY A 310 -3.88 -6.94 -14.53
C GLY A 310 -5.27 -6.32 -14.66
N LEU A 311 -6.10 -6.80 -15.58
CA LEU A 311 -7.50 -6.37 -15.75
C LEU A 311 -8.49 -7.06 -14.81
N PHE A 312 -8.04 -7.89 -13.86
CA PHE A 312 -8.89 -8.53 -12.87
C PHE A 312 -9.91 -7.59 -12.19
N PRO A 313 -9.58 -6.34 -11.82
CA PRO A 313 -10.55 -5.40 -11.26
C PRO A 313 -11.72 -5.12 -12.19
N LEU A 314 -11.49 -5.05 -13.51
CA LEU A 314 -12.53 -4.81 -14.50
C LEU A 314 -13.46 -6.02 -14.60
N TRP A 315 -12.92 -7.24 -14.61
CA TRP A 315 -13.71 -8.48 -14.65
C TRP A 315 -14.52 -8.68 -13.36
N ALA A 316 -13.96 -8.28 -12.22
CA ALA A 316 -14.60 -8.39 -10.93
C ALA A 316 -15.73 -7.37 -10.74
N LEU A 317 -15.50 -6.10 -11.09
CA LEU A 317 -16.50 -5.03 -10.93
C LEU A 317 -17.64 -5.12 -11.96
N SER A 318 -17.36 -5.61 -13.17
CA SER A 318 -18.39 -5.86 -14.19
C SER A 318 -19.21 -7.13 -13.94
N GLY A 319 -18.74 -8.02 -13.06
CA GLY A 319 -19.34 -9.34 -12.84
C GLY A 319 -19.04 -10.36 -13.95
N LEU A 320 -18.25 -9.99 -14.98
CA LEU A 320 -17.90 -10.89 -16.10
C LEU A 320 -17.18 -12.16 -15.62
N LYS A 321 -16.46 -12.10 -14.50
CA LYS A 321 -15.80 -13.27 -13.90
C LYS A 321 -16.75 -14.43 -13.57
N PHE A 322 -18.04 -14.16 -13.35
CA PHE A 322 -19.05 -15.19 -13.07
C PHE A 322 -19.53 -15.90 -14.34
N PHE A 323 -19.48 -15.22 -15.48
CA PHE A 323 -19.90 -15.76 -16.78
C PHE A 323 -18.74 -16.40 -17.53
N PHE A 324 -17.52 -15.88 -17.35
CA PHE A 324 -16.31 -16.35 -18.03
C PHE A 324 -15.20 -16.68 -17.01
N PRO A 325 -15.21 -17.89 -16.42
CA PRO A 325 -14.19 -18.31 -15.46
C PRO A 325 -12.76 -18.28 -16.02
N GLN A 326 -12.62 -18.39 -17.34
CA GLN A 326 -11.33 -18.28 -18.05
C GLN A 326 -10.66 -16.92 -17.84
N LEU A 327 -11.40 -15.87 -17.48
CA LEU A 327 -10.85 -14.54 -17.20
C LEU A 327 -10.13 -14.45 -15.84
N ILE A 328 -10.29 -15.46 -14.97
CA ILE A 328 -9.78 -15.41 -13.60
C ILE A 328 -8.99 -16.66 -13.17
N ASN A 329 -9.05 -17.75 -13.93
CA ASN A 329 -8.38 -19.01 -13.61
C ASN A 329 -6.87 -18.97 -13.94
N PHE A 330 -6.11 -18.16 -13.22
CA PHE A 330 -4.65 -18.08 -13.35
C PHE A 330 -3.96 -18.66 -12.12
N PRO A 331 -3.02 -19.62 -12.29
CA PRO A 331 -2.24 -20.11 -11.16
C PRO A 331 -1.40 -18.98 -10.55
N ILE A 332 -1.31 -19.00 -9.22
CA ILE A 332 -0.43 -18.11 -8.45
C ILE A 332 0.84 -18.90 -8.13
N TYR A 333 1.97 -18.43 -8.64
CA TYR A 333 3.30 -19.01 -8.40
C TYR A 333 3.88 -18.41 -7.13
N VAL A 334 4.00 -19.22 -6.10
CA VAL A 334 4.57 -18.89 -4.78
C VAL A 334 5.47 -20.03 -4.35
N ASP A 335 6.46 -19.73 -3.51
CA ASP A 335 7.32 -20.76 -2.91
C ASP A 335 6.58 -21.59 -1.87
N LYS A 336 5.64 -20.97 -1.15
CA LYS A 336 4.85 -21.57 -0.07
C LYS A 336 3.41 -21.07 -0.10
N THR A 337 2.46 -21.99 0.02
CA THR A 337 1.02 -21.70 -0.14
C THR A 337 0.45 -20.84 0.98
N GLU A 338 1.10 -20.78 2.15
CA GLU A 338 0.72 -19.88 3.24
C GLU A 338 1.24 -18.44 3.07
N LEU A 339 2.22 -18.21 2.19
CA LEU A 339 2.89 -16.91 1.96
C LEU A 339 2.49 -16.32 0.60
N THR A 340 1.22 -15.95 0.45
CA THR A 340 0.62 -15.52 -0.82
C THR A 340 0.69 -14.03 -1.13
N THR A 341 1.54 -13.28 -0.42
CA THR A 341 1.78 -11.86 -0.71
C THR A 341 2.68 -11.71 -1.95
N LEU A 342 2.46 -10.66 -2.73
CA LEU A 342 3.02 -10.49 -4.08
C LEU A 342 3.60 -9.09 -4.26
N THR A 343 4.64 -8.94 -5.07
CA THR A 343 5.16 -7.60 -5.41
C THR A 343 4.20 -6.83 -6.31
N LEU A 344 4.28 -5.50 -6.28
CA LEU A 344 3.50 -4.59 -7.12
C LEU A 344 3.57 -4.92 -8.61
N PHE A 345 4.69 -5.47 -9.08
CA PHE A 345 4.97 -5.77 -10.49
C PHE A 345 4.69 -7.22 -10.88
N TYR A 346 4.22 -8.06 -9.95
CA TYR A 346 4.00 -9.48 -10.18
C TYR A 346 3.06 -9.74 -11.36
N ASP A 347 1.88 -9.10 -11.37
CA ASP A 347 0.92 -9.30 -12.47
C ASP A 347 1.36 -8.64 -13.78
N ALA A 348 2.12 -7.54 -13.71
CA ALA A 348 2.68 -6.90 -14.90
C ALA A 348 3.68 -7.83 -15.62
N TYR A 349 4.51 -8.56 -14.85
CA TYR A 349 5.36 -9.62 -15.41
C TYR A 349 4.55 -10.80 -15.92
N TYR A 350 3.52 -11.22 -15.18
CA TYR A 350 2.65 -12.31 -15.59
C TYR A 350 2.02 -12.02 -16.96
N ASP A 351 1.52 -10.81 -17.16
CA ASP A 351 0.82 -10.41 -18.37
C ASP A 351 1.74 -10.17 -19.58
N PHE A 352 2.91 -9.56 -19.39
CA PHE A 352 3.75 -9.09 -20.51
C PHE A 352 5.27 -9.23 -20.28
N GLY A 353 5.68 -10.00 -19.27
CA GLY A 353 7.08 -10.19 -18.91
C GLY A 353 7.79 -8.90 -18.50
N TRP A 354 9.08 -8.81 -18.78
CA TRP A 354 9.90 -7.65 -18.42
C TRP A 354 9.44 -6.34 -19.09
N ILE A 355 8.80 -6.42 -20.26
CA ILE A 355 8.22 -5.26 -20.97
C ILE A 355 7.07 -4.68 -20.14
N GLY A 356 6.18 -5.55 -19.64
CA GLY A 356 5.09 -5.15 -18.75
C GLY A 356 5.58 -4.45 -17.49
N VAL A 357 6.61 -5.01 -16.86
CA VAL A 357 7.27 -4.41 -15.68
C VAL A 357 7.78 -3.00 -15.98
N LEU A 358 8.50 -2.82 -17.10
CA LEU A 358 9.05 -1.53 -17.49
C LEU A 358 7.96 -0.49 -17.82
N ILE A 359 6.97 -0.85 -18.65
CA ILE A 359 5.90 0.07 -19.05
C ILE A 359 5.09 0.49 -17.82
N PHE A 360 4.70 -0.48 -16.99
CA PHE A 360 3.93 -0.20 -15.79
C PHE A 360 4.71 0.69 -14.82
N SER A 361 6.01 0.44 -14.65
CA SER A 361 6.92 1.26 -13.85
C SER A 361 6.99 2.70 -14.35
N CYS A 362 7.15 2.89 -15.66
CA CYS A 362 7.14 4.21 -16.31
C CYS A 362 5.82 4.97 -16.07
N ILE A 363 4.68 4.30 -16.21
CA ILE A 363 3.35 4.89 -15.95
C ILE A 363 3.25 5.33 -14.48
N LEU A 364 3.68 4.49 -13.54
CA LEU A 364 3.68 4.83 -12.12
C LEU A 364 4.59 6.04 -11.83
N GLY A 365 5.76 6.12 -12.47
CA GLY A 365 6.67 7.27 -12.37
C GLY A 365 6.02 8.57 -12.84
N ALA A 366 5.29 8.52 -13.97
CA ALA A 366 4.56 9.67 -14.49
C ALA A 366 3.40 10.10 -13.57
N ILE A 367 2.59 9.16 -13.08
CA ILE A 367 1.49 9.44 -12.16
C ILE A 367 2.03 10.04 -10.85
N ALA A 368 3.11 9.46 -10.32
CA ALA A 368 3.76 9.96 -9.11
C ALA A 368 4.26 11.40 -9.28
N TYR A 369 4.88 11.71 -10.43
CA TYR A 369 5.31 13.07 -10.75
C TYR A 369 4.12 14.05 -10.78
N ILE A 370 3.06 13.71 -11.53
CA ILE A 370 1.86 14.54 -11.67
C ILE A 370 1.27 14.83 -10.29
N LEU A 371 1.11 13.80 -9.44
CA LEU A 371 0.57 13.96 -8.11
C LEU A 371 1.46 14.84 -7.22
N VAL A 372 2.78 14.63 -7.22
CA VAL A 372 3.71 15.45 -6.42
C VAL A 372 3.64 16.92 -6.80
N VAL A 373 3.64 17.24 -8.09
CA VAL A 373 3.60 18.63 -8.57
C VAL A 373 2.21 19.25 -8.36
N LYS A 374 1.15 18.52 -8.73
CA LYS A 374 -0.21 19.04 -8.68
C LYS A 374 -0.79 19.10 -7.28
N LEU A 375 -0.31 18.32 -6.31
CA LEU A 375 -0.84 18.30 -4.94
C LEU A 375 -1.01 19.71 -4.35
N ARG A 376 -0.03 20.59 -4.57
CA ARG A 376 -0.02 21.96 -4.05
C ARG A 376 -0.95 22.92 -4.80
N GLU A 377 -1.36 22.55 -6.01
CA GLU A 377 -2.30 23.28 -6.85
C GLU A 377 -3.74 22.74 -6.71
N MET A 378 -3.92 21.59 -6.06
CA MET A 378 -5.23 20.94 -5.94
C MET A 378 -6.16 21.76 -5.03
N ARG A 379 -7.26 22.23 -5.61
CA ARG A 379 -8.36 22.89 -4.88
C ARG A 379 -9.30 21.89 -4.21
N ASN A 380 -9.25 20.63 -4.62
CA ASN A 380 -10.10 19.57 -4.08
C ASN A 380 -9.38 18.85 -2.94
N PRO A 381 -9.95 18.78 -1.71
CA PRO A 381 -9.30 18.12 -0.58
C PRO A 381 -9.05 16.63 -0.82
N LEU A 382 -9.88 15.99 -1.66
CA LEU A 382 -9.75 14.57 -1.98
C LEU A 382 -8.46 14.28 -2.77
N GLY A 383 -7.80 15.30 -3.33
CA GLY A 383 -6.47 15.18 -3.90
C GLY A 383 -5.40 14.74 -2.88
N TYR A 384 -5.53 15.17 -1.62
CA TYR A 384 -4.64 14.74 -0.53
C TYR A 384 -4.92 13.29 -0.11
N LEU A 385 -6.19 12.87 -0.11
CA LEU A 385 -6.56 11.46 0.11
C LEU A 385 -6.00 10.57 -1.02
N LEU A 386 -6.16 10.98 -2.29
CA LEU A 386 -5.59 10.27 -3.43
C LEU A 386 -4.07 10.17 -3.35
N TYR A 387 -3.40 11.27 -2.96
CA TYR A 387 -1.95 11.26 -2.72
C TYR A 387 -1.57 10.27 -1.61
N ALA A 388 -2.32 10.25 -0.50
CA ALA A 388 -2.10 9.32 0.61
C ALA A 388 -2.31 7.86 0.18
N GLN A 389 -3.32 7.57 -0.65
CA GLN A 389 -3.55 6.25 -1.22
C GLN A 389 -2.35 5.81 -2.07
N LEU A 390 -1.91 6.64 -3.01
CA LEU A 390 -0.74 6.33 -3.84
C LEU A 390 0.55 6.20 -3.03
N ALA A 391 0.76 7.06 -2.04
CA ALA A 391 1.89 6.96 -1.12
C ALA A 391 1.88 5.61 -0.37
N ALA A 392 0.71 5.16 0.11
CA ALA A 392 0.57 3.88 0.79
C ALA A 392 0.84 2.69 -0.16
N TYR A 393 0.36 2.75 -1.40
CA TYR A 393 0.60 1.70 -2.40
C TYR A 393 2.09 1.59 -2.77
N LEU A 394 2.79 2.73 -2.90
CA LEU A 394 4.23 2.75 -3.15
C LEU A 394 5.05 2.36 -1.91
N MET A 395 4.61 2.72 -0.70
CA MET A 395 5.24 2.30 0.55
C MET A 395 5.14 0.78 0.75
N LEU A 396 4.00 0.20 0.38
CA LEU A 396 3.72 -1.23 0.52
C LEU A 396 3.87 -1.95 -0.82
N SER A 397 4.77 -1.49 -1.70
CA SER A 397 4.99 -2.05 -3.03
C SER A 397 5.46 -3.51 -3.01
N PHE A 398 5.97 -3.99 -1.89
CA PHE A 398 6.33 -5.39 -1.69
C PHE A 398 5.12 -6.27 -1.34
N PHE A 399 3.99 -5.72 -0.91
CA PHE A 399 2.96 -6.47 -0.21
C PHE A 399 1.88 -7.09 -1.11
N THR A 400 1.41 -6.36 -2.12
CA THR A 400 0.36 -6.84 -3.03
C THR A 400 0.43 -6.18 -4.41
N THR A 401 -0.23 -6.79 -5.40
CA THR A 401 -0.44 -6.23 -6.74
C THR A 401 -1.54 -5.17 -6.70
N TRP A 402 -1.23 -4.01 -6.08
CA TRP A 402 -2.20 -2.96 -5.77
C TRP A 402 -3.14 -2.62 -6.92
N PHE A 403 -2.63 -2.49 -8.15
CA PHE A 403 -3.42 -2.08 -9.31
C PHE A 403 -4.08 -3.24 -10.08
N SER A 404 -3.88 -4.49 -9.67
CA SER A 404 -4.68 -5.64 -10.10
C SER A 404 -5.70 -6.04 -9.03
N ASN A 405 -5.65 -5.41 -7.85
CA ASN A 405 -6.57 -5.70 -6.75
C ASN A 405 -7.87 -4.89 -6.90
N THR A 406 -9.01 -5.59 -6.92
CA THR A 406 -10.33 -4.96 -7.10
C THR A 406 -10.64 -3.93 -6.02
N THR A 407 -10.25 -4.21 -4.78
CA THR A 407 -10.53 -3.34 -3.63
C THR A 407 -9.80 -1.99 -3.75
N THR A 408 -8.58 -1.99 -4.29
CA THR A 408 -7.84 -0.74 -4.58
C THR A 408 -8.62 0.14 -5.55
N TRP A 409 -9.10 -0.41 -6.66
CA TRP A 409 -9.88 0.33 -7.64
C TRP A 409 -11.21 0.81 -7.06
N PHE A 410 -11.86 0.00 -6.23
CA PHE A 410 -13.06 0.43 -5.52
C PHE A 410 -12.79 1.65 -4.64
N TYR A 411 -11.70 1.66 -3.88
CA TYR A 411 -11.29 2.83 -3.10
C TYR A 411 -11.00 4.05 -3.96
N LEU A 412 -10.36 3.89 -5.11
CA LEU A 412 -10.09 4.98 -6.05
C LEU A 412 -11.38 5.54 -6.67
N ILE A 413 -12.34 4.67 -7.02
CA ILE A 413 -13.66 5.06 -7.52
C ILE A 413 -14.43 5.84 -6.45
N VAL A 414 -14.45 5.35 -5.20
CA VAL A 414 -15.09 6.05 -4.08
C VAL A 414 -14.43 7.41 -3.83
N THR A 415 -13.10 7.49 -3.82
CA THR A 415 -12.37 8.77 -3.73
C THR A 415 -12.73 9.71 -4.89
N GLY A 416 -12.83 9.21 -6.12
CA GLY A 416 -13.23 9.99 -7.30
C GLY A 416 -14.67 10.49 -7.22
N ALA A 417 -15.60 9.65 -6.77
CA ALA A 417 -17.01 10.03 -6.56
C ALA A 417 -17.14 11.11 -5.47
N MET A 418 -16.40 10.97 -4.37
CA MET A 418 -16.33 12.01 -3.34
C MET A 418 -15.71 13.31 -3.87
N ALA A 419 -14.67 13.23 -4.71
CA ALA A 419 -14.05 14.40 -5.32
C ALA A 419 -15.05 15.13 -6.23
N LEU A 420 -15.83 14.40 -7.03
CA LEU A 420 -16.90 14.96 -7.86
C LEU A 420 -18.00 15.58 -6.99
N PHE A 421 -18.47 14.90 -5.96
CA PHE A 421 -19.46 15.43 -5.02
C PHE A 421 -18.98 16.75 -4.37
N TYR A 422 -17.71 16.81 -3.96
CA TYR A 422 -17.11 18.03 -3.43
C TYR A 422 -17.17 19.18 -4.46
N HIS A 423 -16.77 18.89 -5.70
CA HIS A 423 -16.74 19.89 -6.77
C HIS A 423 -18.15 20.42 -7.11
N LEU A 424 -19.14 19.53 -7.17
CA LEU A 424 -20.54 19.89 -7.42
C LEU A 424 -21.15 20.71 -6.28
N ARG A 425 -20.72 20.51 -5.04
CA ARG A 425 -21.13 21.34 -3.89
C ARG A 425 -20.41 22.68 -3.85
N ALA A 426 -19.13 22.70 -4.20
CA ALA A 426 -18.31 23.91 -4.20
C ALA A 426 -18.65 24.88 -5.35
N SER A 427 -19.24 24.40 -6.45
CA SER A 427 -19.69 25.22 -7.60
C SER A 427 -21.10 25.81 -7.44
N ARG A 428 -21.83 25.44 -6.39
CA ARG A 428 -23.16 25.98 -6.07
C ARG A 428 -23.12 27.21 -5.15
N TRP A 429 -21.92 27.71 -4.88
CA TRP A 429 -21.61 28.93 -4.13
C TRP A 429 -20.54 29.69 -4.91
#